data_AF-A0A7Y9EZY2-F1
#
_entry.id   AF-A0A7Y9EZY2-F1
#
_cell.length_a   1.000
_cell.length_b   1.000
_cell.length_c   1.000
_cell.angle_alpha   90.00
_cell.angle_beta   90.00
_cell.angle_gamma   90.00
#
_symmetry.space_group_name_H-M   'P 1'
#
loop_
_entity.id
_entity.type
_entity.pdbx_description
1 polymer ?
#
loop_
_entity_poly.entity_id
_entity_poly.type
_entity_poly.pdbx_seq_one_letter_code
_entity_poly.pdbx_strand_id
1 'polypeptide(L)'
;MSAPRRPDARPDERSDEPVPDPAAEQATDQDRSGGPLPAGLPPGMLEALYARPSRARTALVVVPLLAGLGVAAYVGSTLLWPGDDEPSASSGTSDAATDAVTCWDGEEKTDERSCALPTGRDGLRHVFPSFDPDRLDCRDELAANPQYQRPAMWTCDVSIAGPVQITYSQVNGAKAARRYFDQLHGVESNADRSSSGVRRERWRASRLKSGPDEGRWGGSFLLRGAPYAVTVVAQRRPDVGRALDRRVSVRPLDELRLAAPEADPSGEG
;
A
#
# COMPACT_ATOMS: atom_id res chain seq x y z
N MET A 1 -61.07 -48.07 11.80
CA MET A 1 -60.54 -47.58 10.51
C MET A 1 -59.04 -47.38 10.67
N SER A 2 -58.28 -48.00 9.79
CA SER A 2 -56.86 -48.33 9.94
C SER A 2 -55.92 -47.17 9.58
N ALA A 3 -54.81 -47.09 10.30
CA ALA A 3 -53.69 -46.19 10.06
C ALA A 3 -52.82 -46.64 8.86
N PRO A 4 -52.11 -45.73 8.17
CA PRO A 4 -51.00 -46.08 7.32
C PRO A 4 -49.66 -46.07 8.08
N ARG A 5 -48.96 -47.20 8.02
CA ARG A 5 -47.57 -47.41 8.47
C ARG A 5 -46.61 -46.62 7.57
N ARG A 6 -45.61 -45.95 8.16
CA ARG A 6 -44.39 -45.53 7.45
C ARG A 6 -43.24 -46.49 7.79
N PRO A 7 -42.35 -46.78 6.83
CA PRO A 7 -41.30 -47.78 6.97
C PRO A 7 -40.06 -47.24 7.71
N ASP A 8 -39.44 -48.15 8.46
CA ASP A 8 -38.15 -48.01 9.14
C ASP A 8 -37.01 -47.71 8.16
N ALA A 9 -36.26 -46.64 8.43
CA ALA A 9 -34.95 -46.42 7.85
C ALA A 9 -33.89 -47.05 8.76
N ARG A 10 -33.13 -48.00 8.21
CA ARG A 10 -32.00 -48.67 8.87
C ARG A 10 -30.84 -47.69 9.10
N PRO A 11 -30.08 -47.82 10.20
CA PRO A 11 -28.78 -47.19 10.34
C PRO A 11 -27.73 -47.99 9.57
N ASP A 12 -27.04 -47.35 8.62
CA ASP A 12 -25.88 -47.93 7.95
C ASP A 12 -24.68 -47.97 8.89
N GLU A 13 -24.11 -49.17 8.92
CA GLU A 13 -22.85 -49.58 9.54
C GLU A 13 -21.63 -48.90 8.88
N ARG A 14 -20.70 -48.48 9.73
CA ARG A 14 -19.25 -48.74 9.65
C ARG A 14 -18.49 -48.28 8.40
N SER A 15 -17.54 -47.37 8.63
CA SER A 15 -16.15 -47.57 8.20
C SER A 15 -15.22 -46.86 9.17
N ASP A 16 -14.60 -47.67 10.02
CA ASP A 16 -13.38 -47.36 10.76
C ASP A 16 -12.27 -47.02 9.75
N GLU A 17 -11.78 -45.78 9.76
CA GLU A 17 -10.50 -45.44 9.12
C GLU A 17 -9.41 -45.29 10.18
N PRO A 18 -8.20 -45.89 10.00
CA PRO A 18 -7.20 -45.99 11.03
C PRO A 18 -6.40 -44.69 11.19
N VAL A 19 -6.17 -44.33 12.45
CA VAL A 19 -5.22 -43.29 12.88
C VAL A 19 -3.78 -43.76 12.59
N PRO A 20 -2.96 -43.01 11.82
CA PRO A 20 -1.54 -43.32 11.71
C PRO A 20 -0.77 -42.76 12.92
N ASP A 21 -0.08 -43.67 13.60
CA ASP A 21 0.85 -43.47 14.71
C ASP A 21 2.18 -42.89 14.19
N PRO A 22 2.72 -41.78 14.74
CA PRO A 22 4.00 -41.22 14.31
C PRO A 22 5.12 -41.64 15.27
N ALA A 23 5.67 -42.84 15.09
CA ALA A 23 6.96 -43.18 15.69
C ALA A 23 7.69 -44.29 14.94
N ALA A 24 8.98 -44.02 14.69
CA ALA A 24 10.04 -44.93 14.29
C ALA A 24 10.04 -45.42 12.83
N GLU A 25 10.90 -44.80 12.01
CA GLU A 25 11.94 -45.58 11.32
C GLU A 25 13.14 -44.68 11.02
N GLN A 26 14.24 -44.99 11.71
CA GLN A 26 15.56 -44.46 11.43
C GLN A 26 16.23 -45.31 10.35
N ALA A 27 16.96 -44.61 9.48
CA ALA A 27 18.23 -45.01 8.86
C ALA A 27 18.28 -46.32 8.04
N THR A 28 18.56 -46.17 6.74
CA THR A 28 19.58 -46.97 6.05
C THR A 28 20.13 -46.23 4.82
N ASP A 29 21.45 -46.17 4.76
CA ASP A 29 22.35 -46.20 3.60
C ASP A 29 21.99 -45.45 2.31
N GLN A 30 22.74 -44.37 2.06
CA GLN A 30 23.21 -44.04 0.71
C GLN A 30 24.69 -43.72 0.73
N ASP A 31 25.51 -44.77 0.66
CA ASP A 31 26.86 -44.71 0.13
C ASP A 31 26.79 -45.11 -1.36
N ARG A 32 26.91 -44.13 -2.26
CA ARG A 32 27.35 -44.37 -3.65
C ARG A 32 27.82 -43.10 -4.35
N SER A 33 29.09 -43.18 -4.73
CA SER A 33 29.67 -42.67 -5.97
C SER A 33 30.09 -41.20 -5.99
N GLY A 34 31.40 -41.03 -5.85
CA GLY A 34 32.13 -39.81 -6.09
C GLY A 34 32.15 -39.36 -7.55
N GLY A 35 32.22 -38.04 -7.70
CA GLY A 35 32.75 -37.35 -8.86
C GLY A 35 33.82 -36.33 -8.40
N PRO A 36 34.87 -36.05 -9.18
CA PRO A 36 35.96 -35.19 -8.75
C PRO A 36 35.53 -33.71 -8.77
N LEU A 37 35.60 -33.05 -7.61
CA LEU A 37 35.51 -31.59 -7.53
C LEU A 37 36.88 -30.98 -7.92
N PRO A 38 36.93 -29.99 -8.84
CA PRO A 38 38.14 -29.24 -9.09
C PRO A 38 38.45 -28.28 -7.93
N ALA A 39 39.72 -28.33 -7.52
CA ALA A 39 40.56 -27.29 -6.91
C ALA A 39 39.92 -26.30 -5.92
N GLY A 40 40.36 -26.41 -4.67
CA GLY A 40 40.03 -25.53 -3.56
C GLY A 40 40.44 -24.08 -3.78
N LEU A 41 39.57 -23.20 -3.29
CA LEU A 41 39.88 -21.80 -3.02
C LEU A 41 41.00 -21.70 -1.95
N PRO A 42 41.98 -20.80 -2.12
CA PRO A 42 43.06 -20.66 -1.16
C PRO A 42 42.55 -20.14 0.21
N PRO A 43 43.12 -20.62 1.33
CA PRO A 43 42.78 -20.12 2.66
C PRO A 43 43.25 -18.67 2.79
N GLY A 44 42.32 -17.75 3.07
CA GLY A 44 42.60 -16.33 3.27
C GLY A 44 41.56 -15.37 2.66
N MET A 45 40.68 -15.84 1.77
CA MET A 45 39.68 -14.97 1.14
C MET A 45 38.46 -14.67 2.04
N LEU A 46 38.21 -15.52 3.05
CA LEU A 46 37.13 -15.32 4.03
C LEU A 46 37.48 -14.27 5.11
N GLU A 47 38.75 -14.08 5.43
CA GLU A 47 39.17 -13.04 6.41
C GLU A 47 39.17 -11.63 5.82
N ALA A 48 39.25 -11.48 4.50
CA ALA A 48 39.08 -10.19 3.82
C ALA A 48 37.62 -9.71 3.78
N LEU A 49 36.64 -10.64 3.84
CA LEU A 49 35.21 -10.31 3.79
C LEU A 49 34.58 -10.06 5.17
N TYR A 50 35.25 -10.46 6.26
CA TYR A 50 34.84 -10.17 7.65
C TYR A 50 35.58 -8.98 8.29
N ALA A 51 36.37 -8.23 7.52
CA ALA A 51 36.95 -6.97 7.96
C ALA A 51 35.85 -5.92 8.18
N ARG A 52 35.31 -5.86 9.40
CA ARG A 52 34.45 -4.76 9.88
C ARG A 52 35.15 -3.42 9.61
N PRO A 53 34.56 -2.50 8.83
CA PRO A 53 35.10 -1.16 8.74
C PRO A 53 34.93 -0.49 10.11
N SER A 54 36.06 -0.22 10.76
CA SER A 54 36.15 0.44 12.06
C SER A 54 35.59 1.86 11.96
N ARG A 55 34.82 2.25 12.98
CA ARG A 55 34.14 3.57 13.15
C ARG A 55 35.09 4.78 13.26
N ALA A 56 36.35 4.66 12.84
CA ALA A 56 37.40 5.65 13.08
C ALA A 56 37.83 6.43 11.82
N ARG A 57 37.23 6.19 10.64
CA ARG A 57 37.65 6.84 9.38
C ARG A 57 36.58 7.68 8.67
N THR A 58 35.54 8.09 9.40
CA THR A 58 34.48 8.98 8.87
C THR A 58 34.47 10.35 9.56
N ALA A 59 35.62 10.79 10.06
CA ALA A 59 35.78 12.12 10.68
C ALA A 59 36.69 13.07 9.88
N LEU A 60 37.28 12.62 8.77
CA LEU A 60 38.36 13.33 8.06
C LEU A 60 38.06 13.68 6.60
N VAL A 61 36.77 13.77 6.20
CA VAL A 61 36.39 14.21 4.83
C VAL A 61 35.25 15.24 4.82
N VAL A 62 34.51 15.43 5.91
CA VAL A 62 33.33 16.34 5.94
C VAL A 62 33.69 17.78 6.38
N VAL A 63 34.84 17.99 7.01
CA VAL A 63 35.23 19.31 7.52
C VAL A 63 35.74 20.31 6.45
N PRO A 64 36.43 19.93 5.34
CA PRO A 64 36.94 20.95 4.41
C PRO A 64 35.88 21.52 3.45
N LEU A 65 34.75 20.82 3.25
CA LEU A 65 33.75 21.22 2.25
C LEU A 65 32.77 22.29 2.76
N LEU A 66 32.62 22.43 4.08
CA LEU A 66 31.79 23.47 4.71
C LEU A 66 32.55 24.77 5.02
N ALA A 67 33.88 24.80 4.88
CA ALA A 67 34.69 26.01 5.04
C ALA A 67 34.92 26.79 3.72
N GLY A 68 34.55 26.23 2.56
CA GLY A 68 34.78 26.82 1.23
C GLY A 68 33.60 27.60 0.63
N LEU A 69 32.42 27.61 1.26
CA LEU A 69 31.19 28.19 0.69
C LEU A 69 30.67 29.41 1.48
N GLY A 70 31.59 30.14 2.11
CA GLY A 70 31.26 31.26 3.02
C GLY A 70 31.73 32.66 2.59
N VAL A 71 32.29 32.87 1.39
CA VAL A 71 32.98 34.16 1.06
C VAL A 71 32.65 34.75 -0.33
N ALA A 72 31.53 34.43 -0.99
CA ALA A 72 31.29 34.94 -2.36
C ALA A 72 29.86 35.40 -2.71
N ALA A 73 29.13 36.08 -1.80
CA ALA A 73 27.89 36.77 -2.19
C ALA A 73 27.54 38.02 -1.35
N TYR A 74 28.52 38.70 -0.76
CA TYR A 74 28.27 39.92 0.04
C TYR A 74 28.82 41.23 -0.58
N VAL A 75 29.42 41.20 -1.78
CA VAL A 75 29.96 42.43 -2.41
C VAL A 75 29.63 42.43 -3.90
N GLY A 76 28.43 42.86 -4.24
CA GLY A 76 27.99 42.98 -5.64
C GLY A 76 26.72 43.81 -5.85
N SER A 77 26.30 44.62 -4.88
CA SER A 77 25.04 45.37 -4.92
C SER A 77 25.19 46.89 -5.06
N THR A 78 26.36 47.43 -5.43
CA THR A 78 26.58 48.89 -5.35
C THR A 78 27.13 49.56 -6.61
N LEU A 79 26.84 49.05 -7.80
CA LEU A 79 27.05 49.78 -9.06
C LEU A 79 25.92 49.35 -10.02
N LEU A 80 25.14 50.17 -10.71
CA LEU A 80 25.03 51.62 -10.81
C LEU A 80 23.77 51.81 -11.70
N TRP A 81 22.68 52.39 -11.19
CA TRP A 81 21.63 52.94 -12.07
C TRP A 81 21.17 54.28 -11.50
N PRO A 82 21.43 55.39 -12.20
CA PRO A 82 20.88 56.69 -11.87
C PRO A 82 19.56 56.90 -12.63
N GLY A 83 18.55 57.46 -11.96
CA GLY A 83 17.32 57.90 -12.61
C GLY A 83 16.13 57.89 -11.66
N ASP A 84 16.01 59.01 -10.94
CA ASP A 84 14.81 59.67 -10.40
C ASP A 84 13.45 58.95 -10.50
N ASP A 85 12.84 58.68 -9.35
CA ASP A 85 11.60 59.33 -8.88
C ASP A 85 11.10 58.66 -7.59
N GLU A 86 10.99 59.44 -6.51
CA GLU A 86 10.17 59.07 -5.34
C GLU A 86 8.72 58.80 -5.78
N PRO A 87 8.04 57.83 -5.16
CA PRO A 87 7.07 58.30 -4.18
C PRO A 87 7.06 57.46 -2.90
N SER A 88 7.04 58.20 -1.79
CA SER A 88 6.11 58.03 -0.66
C SER A 88 5.88 56.62 -0.15
N ALA A 89 6.43 56.40 1.05
CA ALA A 89 6.04 55.39 2.01
C ALA A 89 4.52 55.12 1.98
N SER A 90 4.14 54.00 1.34
CA SER A 90 3.01 53.23 1.81
C SER A 90 3.57 52.23 2.80
N SER A 91 3.21 52.43 4.07
CA SER A 91 3.21 51.37 5.07
C SER A 91 2.24 50.27 4.62
N GLY A 92 2.64 49.50 3.62
CA GLY A 92 2.11 48.18 3.41
C GLY A 92 2.68 47.36 4.53
N THR A 93 1.88 47.12 5.57
CA THR A 93 1.99 45.89 6.33
C THR A 93 1.96 44.80 5.27
N SER A 94 3.13 44.32 4.86
CA SER A 94 3.22 43.01 4.23
C SER A 94 2.78 42.06 5.34
N ASP A 95 1.46 41.88 5.43
CA ASP A 95 0.89 40.64 5.93
C ASP A 95 1.63 39.58 5.13
N ALA A 96 2.66 39.00 5.75
CA ALA A 96 3.10 37.68 5.38
C ALA A 96 1.86 36.83 5.62
N ALA A 97 1.01 36.75 4.58
CA ALA A 97 -0.03 35.77 4.50
C ALA A 97 0.72 34.46 4.68
N THR A 98 0.70 33.92 5.89
CA THR A 98 0.92 32.50 6.09
C THR A 98 -0.07 31.86 5.17
N ASP A 99 0.41 31.33 4.04
CA ASP A 99 -0.41 30.69 3.02
C ASP A 99 -1.21 29.59 3.72
N ALA A 100 -2.43 29.94 4.12
CA ALA A 100 -3.30 29.04 4.82
C ALA A 100 -3.68 27.94 3.81
N VAL A 101 -3.43 26.69 4.17
CA VAL A 101 -3.82 25.54 3.36
C VAL A 101 -5.15 25.02 3.90
N THR A 102 -6.08 24.72 2.99
CA THR A 102 -7.33 24.05 3.34
C THR A 102 -7.11 22.54 3.33
N CYS A 103 -7.23 21.91 4.48
CA CYS A 103 -7.13 20.46 4.64
C CYS A 103 -8.36 19.75 4.05
N TRP A 104 -8.25 18.44 3.85
CA TRP A 104 -9.31 17.62 3.24
C TRP A 104 -10.64 17.64 4.02
N ASP A 105 -10.60 17.92 5.32
CA ASP A 105 -11.74 18.07 6.24
C ASP A 105 -12.31 19.50 6.27
N GLY A 106 -11.72 20.42 5.48
CA GLY A 106 -12.11 21.83 5.42
C GLY A 106 -11.42 22.72 6.46
N GLU A 107 -10.57 22.18 7.34
CA GLU A 107 -9.84 23.00 8.30
C GLU A 107 -8.71 23.77 7.62
N GLU A 108 -8.56 25.06 7.95
CA GLU A 108 -7.40 25.84 7.53
C GLU A 108 -6.22 25.62 8.48
N LYS A 109 -5.04 25.32 7.91
CA LYS A 109 -3.78 25.16 8.64
C LYS A 109 -2.69 26.03 8.02
N THR A 110 -1.63 26.26 8.78
CA THR A 110 -0.47 27.04 8.33
C THR A 110 0.45 26.27 7.37
N ASP A 111 0.30 24.95 7.29
CA ASP A 111 1.11 24.09 6.43
C ASP A 111 0.42 22.75 6.14
N GLU A 112 0.73 22.14 4.99
CA GLU A 112 0.13 20.86 4.55
C GLU A 112 0.41 19.71 5.52
N ARG A 113 1.55 19.70 6.22
CA ARG A 113 1.92 18.59 7.10
C ARG A 113 1.10 18.57 8.38
N SER A 114 0.55 19.71 8.76
CA SER A 114 -0.39 19.86 9.87
C SER A 114 -1.79 19.32 9.56
N CYS A 115 -2.10 19.03 8.29
CA CYS A 115 -3.34 18.35 7.93
C CYS A 115 -3.29 16.86 8.28
N ALA A 116 -4.35 16.38 8.92
CA ALA A 116 -4.53 14.96 9.16
C ALA A 116 -4.69 14.19 7.84
N LEU A 117 -4.31 12.91 7.82
CA LEU A 117 -4.70 12.05 6.70
C LEU A 117 -6.20 11.76 6.76
N PRO A 118 -6.85 11.57 5.60
CA PRO A 118 -8.25 11.19 5.58
C PRO A 118 -8.49 9.89 6.35
N THR A 119 -9.70 9.72 6.87
CA THR A 119 -10.08 8.49 7.58
C THR A 119 -11.52 8.12 7.32
N GLY A 120 -11.87 6.86 7.59
CA GLY A 120 -13.25 6.39 7.48
C GLY A 120 -13.73 6.30 6.03
N ARG A 121 -15.06 6.33 5.86
CA ARG A 121 -15.74 6.28 4.56
C ARG A 121 -15.35 7.46 3.66
N ASP A 122 -15.37 8.68 4.20
CA ASP A 122 -15.07 9.88 3.43
C ASP A 122 -13.60 9.94 3.03
N GLY A 123 -12.70 9.44 3.89
CA GLY A 123 -11.30 9.29 3.55
C GLY A 123 -11.04 8.31 2.40
N LEU A 124 -11.78 7.20 2.35
CA LEU A 124 -11.72 6.30 1.19
C LEU A 124 -12.20 6.99 -0.09
N ARG A 125 -13.27 7.80 -0.03
CA ARG A 125 -13.78 8.56 -1.19
C ARG A 125 -12.78 9.61 -1.66
N HIS A 126 -12.09 10.26 -0.74
CA HIS A 126 -11.05 11.22 -1.03
C HIS A 126 -9.83 10.58 -1.73
N VAL A 127 -9.36 9.46 -1.20
CA VAL A 127 -8.15 8.76 -1.68
C VAL A 127 -8.41 8.03 -3.00
N PHE A 128 -9.60 7.43 -3.13
CA PHE A 128 -9.99 6.65 -4.29
C PHE A 128 -11.18 7.31 -4.98
N PRO A 129 -10.97 8.23 -5.94
CA PRO A 129 -12.08 8.85 -6.68
C PRO A 129 -13.01 7.84 -7.38
N SER A 130 -12.50 6.64 -7.65
CA SER A 130 -13.28 5.52 -8.20
C SER A 130 -14.26 4.86 -7.22
N PHE A 131 -14.14 5.14 -5.92
CA PHE A 131 -14.98 4.59 -4.85
C PHE A 131 -16.22 5.46 -4.64
N ASP A 132 -17.38 4.83 -4.79
CA ASP A 132 -18.68 5.47 -4.65
C ASP A 132 -19.54 4.64 -3.67
N PRO A 133 -19.51 4.97 -2.36
CA PRO A 133 -20.21 4.21 -1.33
C PRO A 133 -21.73 4.30 -1.41
N ASP A 134 -22.26 5.28 -2.15
CA ASP A 134 -23.71 5.56 -2.20
C ASP A 134 -24.43 4.69 -3.25
N ARG A 135 -23.66 3.94 -4.06
CA ARG A 135 -24.23 2.95 -4.99
C ARG A 135 -24.73 1.70 -4.26
N LEU A 136 -25.84 1.14 -4.77
CA LEU A 136 -26.48 -0.07 -4.23
C LEU A 136 -25.59 -1.32 -4.27
N ASP A 137 -24.57 -1.35 -5.12
CA ASP A 137 -23.63 -2.47 -5.26
C ASP A 137 -22.39 -2.34 -4.35
N CYS A 138 -22.34 -1.31 -3.51
CA CYS A 138 -21.30 -1.12 -2.50
C CYS A 138 -21.85 -1.41 -1.10
N ARG A 139 -21.15 -2.23 -0.32
CA ARG A 139 -21.52 -2.60 1.04
C ARG A 139 -20.40 -2.32 2.03
N ASP A 140 -20.79 -1.93 3.24
CA ASP A 140 -19.90 -1.81 4.38
C ASP A 140 -19.61 -3.20 4.96
N GLU A 141 -18.37 -3.66 4.80
CA GLU A 141 -17.95 -4.97 5.29
C GLU A 141 -17.83 -4.99 6.82
N LEU A 142 -17.64 -3.83 7.48
CA LEU A 142 -17.55 -3.74 8.95
C LEU A 142 -18.93 -3.84 9.61
N ALA A 143 -19.98 -3.38 8.94
CA ALA A 143 -21.35 -3.56 9.39
C ALA A 143 -21.75 -5.06 9.39
N ALA A 144 -21.32 -5.80 8.36
CA ALA A 144 -21.56 -7.24 8.25
C ALA A 144 -20.60 -8.07 9.11
N ASN A 145 -19.41 -7.55 9.41
CA ASN A 145 -18.35 -8.24 10.14
C ASN A 145 -17.74 -7.36 11.24
N PRO A 146 -18.44 -7.13 12.37
CA PRO A 146 -17.97 -6.26 13.45
C PRO A 146 -16.65 -6.71 14.10
N GLN A 147 -16.27 -7.98 13.90
CA GLN A 147 -14.99 -8.52 14.36
C GLN A 147 -13.77 -7.94 13.63
N TYR A 148 -13.95 -7.30 12.47
CA TYR A 148 -12.85 -6.68 11.74
C TYR A 148 -12.39 -5.39 12.41
N GLN A 149 -11.16 -5.41 12.92
CA GLN A 149 -10.52 -4.24 13.52
C GLN A 149 -9.89 -3.38 12.42
N ARG A 150 -10.69 -2.59 11.70
CA ARG A 150 -10.22 -1.64 10.68
C ARG A 150 -11.04 -0.35 10.75
N PRO A 151 -10.50 0.82 10.35
CA PRO A 151 -11.25 2.07 10.42
C PRO A 151 -12.33 2.17 9.33
N ALA A 152 -12.09 1.56 8.16
CA ALA A 152 -13.06 1.47 7.08
C ALA A 152 -12.75 0.28 6.16
N MET A 153 -13.80 -0.43 5.72
CA MET A 153 -13.69 -1.50 4.73
C MET A 153 -15.00 -1.61 3.94
N TRP A 154 -14.93 -1.40 2.64
CA TRP A 154 -16.09 -1.40 1.75
C TRP A 154 -15.83 -2.26 0.54
N THR A 155 -16.80 -3.08 0.15
CA THR A 155 -16.72 -3.90 -1.06
C THR A 155 -17.79 -3.48 -2.04
N CYS A 156 -17.36 -3.18 -3.26
CA CYS A 156 -18.21 -2.84 -4.39
C CYS A 156 -18.18 -3.95 -5.43
N ASP A 157 -19.36 -4.45 -5.79
CA ASP A 157 -19.53 -5.41 -6.88
C ASP A 157 -19.63 -4.63 -8.21
N VAL A 158 -18.72 -4.88 -9.14
CA VAL A 158 -18.69 -4.20 -10.45
C VAL A 158 -18.63 -5.21 -11.58
N SER A 159 -19.17 -4.83 -12.74
CA SER A 159 -19.03 -5.60 -13.96
C SER A 159 -18.10 -4.88 -14.93
N ILE A 160 -17.05 -5.56 -15.39
CA ILE A 160 -16.13 -5.05 -16.42
C ILE A 160 -16.30 -5.88 -17.69
N ALA A 161 -15.84 -7.13 -17.64
CA ALA A 161 -16.12 -8.15 -18.65
C ALA A 161 -16.76 -9.41 -18.02
N GLY A 162 -17.06 -9.32 -16.72
CA GLY A 162 -17.49 -10.36 -15.81
C GLY A 162 -17.58 -9.76 -14.40
N PRO A 163 -18.15 -10.49 -13.43
CA PRO A 163 -18.31 -10.01 -12.07
C PRO A 163 -16.95 -9.89 -11.37
N VAL A 164 -16.71 -8.73 -10.78
CA VAL A 164 -15.51 -8.38 -10.03
C VAL A 164 -15.93 -7.72 -8.72
N GLN A 165 -15.28 -8.10 -7.62
CA GLN A 165 -15.47 -7.44 -6.33
C GLN A 165 -14.24 -6.60 -6.04
N ILE A 166 -14.44 -5.32 -5.74
CA ILE A 166 -13.36 -4.40 -5.39
C ILE A 166 -13.57 -3.97 -3.94
N THR A 167 -12.63 -4.36 -3.08
CA THR A 167 -12.64 -4.03 -1.67
C THR A 167 -11.65 -2.90 -1.40
N TYR A 168 -12.17 -1.74 -0.99
CA TYR A 168 -11.42 -0.59 -0.53
C TYR A 168 -11.30 -0.65 0.99
N SER A 169 -10.09 -0.46 1.52
CA SER A 169 -9.89 -0.55 2.97
C SER A 169 -8.86 0.44 3.49
N GLN A 170 -9.14 0.97 4.68
CA GLN A 170 -8.16 1.61 5.53
C GLN A 170 -7.59 0.57 6.49
N VAL A 171 -6.26 0.49 6.60
CA VAL A 171 -5.57 -0.52 7.41
C VAL A 171 -4.97 0.12 8.67
N ASN A 172 -4.97 -0.57 9.81
CA ASN A 172 -4.39 -0.02 11.05
C ASN A 172 -2.86 0.12 11.00
N GLY A 173 -2.19 -0.60 10.10
CA GLY A 173 -0.74 -0.53 9.99
C GLY A 173 -0.20 -1.30 8.80
N ALA A 174 0.79 -0.71 8.12
CA ALA A 174 1.37 -1.25 6.90
C ALA A 174 2.01 -2.64 7.11
N LYS A 175 2.68 -2.88 8.24
CA LYS A 175 3.33 -4.17 8.54
C LYS A 175 2.32 -5.31 8.66
N ALA A 176 1.25 -5.11 9.43
CA ALA A 176 0.20 -6.10 9.60
C ALA A 176 -0.56 -6.34 8.29
N ALA A 177 -0.86 -5.26 7.56
CA ALA A 177 -1.48 -5.35 6.24
C ALA A 177 -0.64 -6.14 5.24
N ARG A 178 0.68 -5.89 5.18
CA ARG A 178 1.57 -6.64 4.30
C ARG A 178 1.57 -8.12 4.62
N ARG A 179 1.73 -8.49 5.89
CA ARG A 179 1.68 -9.90 6.33
C ARG A 179 0.36 -10.56 5.96
N TYR A 180 -0.76 -9.84 6.16
CA TYR A 180 -2.08 -10.32 5.76
C TYR A 180 -2.15 -10.59 4.25
N PHE A 181 -1.68 -9.66 3.41
CA PHE A 181 -1.73 -9.83 1.96
C PHE A 181 -0.74 -10.88 1.44
N ASP A 182 0.44 -11.01 2.04
CA ASP A 182 1.39 -12.09 1.72
C ASP A 182 0.75 -13.46 1.99
N GLN A 183 0.04 -13.62 3.12
CA GLN A 183 -0.72 -14.84 3.44
C GLN A 183 -1.92 -15.04 2.50
N LEU A 184 -2.65 -13.98 2.20
CA LEU A 184 -3.82 -14.02 1.32
C LEU A 184 -3.46 -14.49 -0.09
N HIS A 185 -2.35 -14.00 -0.65
CA HIS A 185 -1.92 -14.27 -2.01
C HIS A 185 -0.95 -15.44 -2.14
N GLY A 186 -0.29 -15.84 -1.05
CA GLY A 186 0.78 -16.86 -1.03
C GLY A 186 2.02 -16.47 -1.83
N VAL A 187 2.19 -15.18 -2.12
CA VAL A 187 3.32 -14.60 -2.85
C VAL A 187 3.64 -13.25 -2.24
N GLU A 188 4.90 -12.83 -2.34
CA GLU A 188 5.31 -11.50 -1.87
C GLU A 188 4.85 -10.39 -2.82
N SER A 189 4.69 -9.19 -2.25
CA SER A 189 4.45 -7.97 -3.02
C SER A 189 5.68 -7.54 -3.84
N ASN A 190 5.44 -6.85 -4.96
CA ASN A 190 6.47 -6.10 -5.68
C ASN A 190 6.20 -4.60 -5.56
N ALA A 191 7.27 -3.80 -5.56
CA ALA A 191 7.12 -2.35 -5.67
C ALA A 191 6.55 -1.97 -7.05
N ASP A 192 5.57 -1.09 -7.06
CA ASP A 192 4.85 -0.64 -8.26
C ASP A 192 4.45 0.85 -8.11
N ARG A 193 3.91 1.45 -9.17
CA ARG A 193 3.27 2.76 -9.14
C ARG A 193 1.84 2.71 -9.69
N SER A 194 0.95 3.55 -9.18
CA SER A 194 -0.36 3.80 -9.80
C SER A 194 -0.20 4.56 -11.11
N SER A 195 -1.30 4.72 -11.86
CA SER A 195 -1.37 5.60 -13.03
C SER A 195 -1.08 7.07 -12.68
N SER A 196 -1.40 7.50 -11.46
CA SER A 196 -1.06 8.83 -10.90
C SER A 196 0.36 8.92 -10.33
N GLY A 197 1.20 7.89 -10.50
CA GLY A 197 2.60 7.89 -10.03
C GLY A 197 2.78 7.54 -8.55
N VAL A 198 1.70 7.27 -7.81
CA VAL A 198 1.73 6.91 -6.38
C VAL A 198 2.44 5.58 -6.18
N ARG A 199 3.44 5.57 -5.28
CA ARG A 199 4.18 4.34 -4.94
C ARG A 199 3.28 3.38 -4.16
N ARG A 200 3.28 2.12 -4.56
CA ARG A 200 2.50 1.05 -3.93
C ARG A 200 3.26 -0.27 -3.88
N GLU A 201 2.82 -1.15 -3.01
CA GLU A 201 3.22 -2.55 -2.97
C GLU A 201 2.10 -3.37 -3.57
N ARG A 202 2.38 -4.14 -4.62
CA ARG A 202 1.38 -4.85 -5.40
C ARG A 202 1.58 -6.35 -5.31
N TRP A 203 0.50 -7.05 -4.97
CA TRP A 203 0.37 -8.48 -5.11
C TRP A 203 -0.26 -8.78 -6.47
N ARG A 204 0.50 -9.48 -7.31
CA ARG A 204 0.07 -9.87 -8.66
C ARG A 204 -1.17 -10.75 -8.60
N ALA A 205 -1.94 -10.78 -9.70
CA ALA A 205 -3.10 -11.66 -9.82
C ALA A 205 -2.69 -13.13 -9.61
N SER A 206 -3.15 -13.73 -8.51
CA SER A 206 -2.91 -15.10 -8.08
C SER A 206 -4.21 -15.77 -7.65
N ARG A 207 -4.20 -17.09 -7.47
CA ARG A 207 -5.28 -17.79 -6.78
C ARG A 207 -5.12 -17.53 -5.29
N LEU A 208 -6.17 -17.02 -4.65
CA LEU A 208 -6.17 -16.73 -3.22
C LEU A 208 -5.99 -18.01 -2.40
N LYS A 209 -5.24 -17.90 -1.30
CA LYS A 209 -4.79 -19.02 -0.47
C LYS A 209 -5.47 -19.09 0.90
N SER A 210 -6.23 -18.07 1.25
CA SER A 210 -6.96 -17.99 2.51
C SER A 210 -8.10 -16.99 2.38
N GLY A 211 -8.98 -16.96 3.38
CA GLY A 211 -10.14 -16.07 3.42
C GLY A 211 -11.37 -16.62 2.69
N PRO A 212 -12.47 -15.86 2.66
CA PRO A 212 -13.76 -16.33 2.13
C PRO A 212 -13.73 -16.60 0.62
N ASP A 213 -12.80 -15.97 -0.10
CA ASP A 213 -12.63 -16.10 -1.55
C ASP A 213 -11.50 -17.07 -1.95
N GLU A 214 -11.14 -18.00 -1.06
CA GLU A 214 -10.10 -18.99 -1.34
C GLU A 214 -10.33 -19.69 -2.68
N GLY A 215 -9.25 -19.86 -3.45
CA GLY A 215 -9.30 -20.45 -4.78
C GLY A 215 -9.84 -19.52 -5.87
N ARG A 216 -10.39 -18.33 -5.60
CA ARG A 216 -10.71 -17.35 -6.65
C ARG A 216 -9.47 -16.60 -7.11
N TRP A 217 -9.55 -15.91 -8.25
CA TRP A 217 -8.46 -15.03 -8.67
C TRP A 217 -8.54 -13.73 -7.90
N GLY A 218 -7.45 -13.30 -7.29
CA GLY A 218 -7.37 -12.01 -6.64
C GLY A 218 -6.02 -11.33 -6.79
N GLY A 219 -6.03 -10.02 -6.59
CA GLY A 219 -4.85 -9.17 -6.59
C GLY A 219 -5.09 -7.98 -5.66
N SER A 220 -4.03 -7.48 -5.05
CA SER A 220 -4.13 -6.38 -4.09
C SER A 220 -3.03 -5.36 -4.29
N PHE A 221 -3.23 -4.15 -3.80
CA PHE A 221 -2.13 -3.23 -3.53
C PHE A 221 -2.30 -2.50 -2.20
N LEU A 222 -1.18 -2.08 -1.62
CA LEU A 222 -1.08 -1.24 -0.43
C LEU A 222 -0.30 0.04 -0.81
N LEU A 223 -0.87 1.22 -0.51
CA LEU A 223 -0.18 2.48 -0.79
C LEU A 223 1.01 2.68 0.16
N ARG A 224 2.14 3.18 -0.35
CA ARG A 224 3.31 3.49 0.49
C ARG A 224 3.17 4.90 1.05
N GLY A 225 3.22 5.05 2.37
CA GLY A 225 3.10 6.36 3.03
C GLY A 225 1.67 6.75 3.41
N ALA A 226 0.68 5.91 3.11
CA ALA A 226 -0.70 6.09 3.54
C ALA A 226 -1.36 4.74 3.89
N PRO A 227 -2.27 4.67 4.88
CA PRO A 227 -2.83 3.43 5.39
C PRO A 227 -3.97 2.87 4.53
N TYR A 228 -3.81 2.81 3.21
CA TYR A 228 -4.88 2.42 2.30
C TYR A 228 -4.50 1.25 1.41
N ALA A 229 -5.44 0.31 1.26
CA ALA A 229 -5.27 -0.85 0.42
C ALA A 229 -6.53 -1.15 -0.40
N VAL A 230 -6.31 -1.75 -1.57
CA VAL A 230 -7.37 -2.26 -2.43
C VAL A 230 -7.12 -3.73 -2.70
N THR A 231 -8.18 -4.53 -2.62
CA THR A 231 -8.20 -5.94 -3.01
C THR A 231 -9.25 -6.13 -4.09
N VAL A 232 -8.90 -6.88 -5.13
CA VAL A 232 -9.80 -7.23 -6.21
C VAL A 232 -9.93 -8.74 -6.26
N VAL A 233 -11.17 -9.23 -6.36
CA VAL A 233 -11.49 -10.65 -6.55
C VAL A 233 -12.34 -10.83 -7.80
N ALA A 234 -12.00 -11.81 -8.63
CA ALA A 234 -12.73 -12.11 -9.86
C ALA A 234 -12.69 -13.61 -10.20
N GLN A 235 -13.58 -14.04 -11.11
CA GLN A 235 -13.59 -15.42 -11.61
C GLN A 235 -12.45 -15.70 -12.60
N ARG A 236 -11.95 -14.67 -13.29
CA ARG A 236 -10.88 -14.82 -14.29
C ARG A 236 -9.70 -13.92 -13.94
N ARG A 237 -8.49 -14.45 -14.10
CA ARG A 237 -7.23 -13.73 -13.87
C ARG A 237 -7.14 -12.37 -14.60
N PRO A 238 -7.53 -12.23 -15.88
CA PRO A 238 -7.40 -10.96 -16.59
C PRO A 238 -8.32 -9.86 -16.04
N ASP A 239 -9.44 -10.22 -15.42
CA ASP A 239 -10.37 -9.24 -14.83
C ASP A 239 -9.76 -8.56 -13.60
N VAL A 240 -8.94 -9.27 -12.82
CA VAL A 240 -8.20 -8.70 -11.68
C VAL A 240 -7.28 -7.57 -12.13
N GLY A 241 -6.46 -7.82 -13.16
CA GLY A 241 -5.54 -6.82 -13.70
C GLY A 241 -6.30 -5.61 -14.27
N ARG A 242 -7.34 -5.86 -15.08
CA ARG A 242 -8.17 -4.78 -15.64
C ARG A 242 -8.78 -3.89 -14.57
N ALA A 243 -9.32 -4.47 -13.49
CA ALA A 243 -9.89 -3.68 -12.41
C ALA A 243 -8.84 -2.84 -11.69
N LEU A 244 -7.72 -3.44 -11.27
CA LEU A 244 -6.65 -2.73 -10.56
C LEU A 244 -5.97 -1.64 -11.39
N ASP A 245 -5.87 -1.82 -12.70
CA ASP A 245 -5.13 -0.90 -13.58
C ASP A 245 -6.02 0.15 -14.25
N ARG A 246 -7.32 -0.15 -14.46
CA ARG A 246 -8.22 0.73 -15.23
C ARG A 246 -9.42 1.25 -14.44
N ARG A 247 -9.87 0.52 -13.41
CA ARG A 247 -11.08 0.92 -12.66
C ARG A 247 -10.75 1.64 -11.36
N VAL A 248 -9.65 1.25 -10.71
CA VAL A 248 -9.21 1.83 -9.45
C VAL A 248 -8.29 3.02 -9.73
N SER A 249 -8.78 4.22 -9.42
CA SER A 249 -7.99 5.46 -9.45
C SER A 249 -7.53 5.83 -8.03
N VAL A 250 -6.33 6.41 -7.92
CA VAL A 250 -5.71 6.82 -6.66
C VAL A 250 -5.31 8.27 -6.78
N ARG A 251 -5.74 9.12 -5.86
CA ARG A 251 -5.27 10.50 -5.75
C ARG A 251 -3.76 10.53 -5.42
N PRO A 252 -2.97 11.50 -5.95
CA PRO A 252 -1.58 11.69 -5.54
C PRO A 252 -1.41 11.75 -4.01
N LEU A 253 -0.30 11.22 -3.48
CA LEU A 253 -0.11 11.08 -2.03
C LEU A 253 0.12 12.41 -1.31
N ASP A 254 0.80 13.33 -1.99
CA ASP A 254 1.01 14.72 -1.62
C ASP A 254 -0.32 15.49 -1.54
N GLU A 255 -1.29 15.16 -2.38
CA GLU A 255 -2.60 15.81 -2.37
C GLU A 255 -3.60 15.20 -1.36
N LEU A 256 -3.28 14.06 -0.72
CA LEU A 256 -4.25 13.38 0.17
C LEU A 256 -4.64 14.19 1.40
N ARG A 257 -3.79 15.13 1.80
CA ARG A 257 -4.01 15.96 3.00
C ARG A 257 -4.86 17.19 2.73
N LEU A 258 -4.95 17.59 1.47
CA LEU A 258 -5.55 18.84 1.05
C LEU A 258 -6.97 18.63 0.56
N ALA A 259 -7.79 19.67 0.63
CA ALA A 259 -9.09 19.68 -0.02
C ALA A 259 -8.97 19.34 -1.51
N ALA A 260 -10.01 18.73 -2.08
CA ALA A 260 -10.09 18.64 -3.52
C ALA A 260 -10.12 20.06 -4.09
N PRO A 261 -9.36 20.37 -5.16
CA PRO A 261 -9.55 21.63 -5.84
C PRO A 261 -11.01 21.69 -6.27
N GLU A 262 -11.75 22.70 -5.81
CA GLU A 262 -13.09 22.95 -6.33
C GLU A 262 -12.91 23.12 -7.84
N ALA A 263 -13.58 22.26 -8.62
CA ALA A 263 -13.57 22.40 -10.06
C ALA A 263 -14.29 23.71 -10.35
N ASP A 264 -13.52 24.76 -10.64
CA ASP A 264 -14.03 26.09 -10.94
C ASP A 264 -15.10 25.96 -12.05
N PRO A 265 -16.39 26.21 -11.76
CA PRO A 265 -17.46 26.02 -12.75
C PRO A 265 -17.46 27.11 -13.84
N SER A 266 -16.39 27.89 -13.95
CA SER A 266 -16.34 29.16 -14.70
C SER A 266 -15.24 29.18 -15.77
N GLY A 267 -15.05 28.05 -16.46
CA GLY A 267 -14.03 27.87 -17.49
C GLY A 267 -14.58 27.62 -18.90
N GLU A 268 -15.72 28.20 -19.25
CA GLU A 268 -16.14 28.34 -20.66
C GLU A 268 -16.10 29.82 -21.03
N GLY A 269 -15.14 30.18 -21.89
CA GLY A 269 -15.05 31.46 -22.59
C GLY A 269 -14.94 31.19 -24.09
#